data_AF-A0A5C3PAS4-F1
#
_entry.id   AF-A0A5C3PAS4-F1
#
_cell.length_a   1.000
_cell.length_b   1.000
_cell.length_c   1.000
_cell.angle_alpha   90.00
_cell.angle_beta   90.00
_cell.angle_gamma   90.00
#
_symmetry.space_group_name_H-M   'P 1'
#
loop_
_entity.id
_entity.type
_entity.pdbx_description
1 polymer ?
#
loop_
_entity_poly.entity_id
_entity_poly.type
_entity_poly.pdbx_seq_one_letter_code
_entity_poly.pdbx_strand_id
1 'polypeptide(L)'
;MSDTQSVTTSEVPQDDSSGDFISNILTPGSSLNPAFLTVVDGVLATLLLIFLGLLILTRGSVHFIFLMLVTGCLWASVKWFVTELQNLRAQEPAQIRFNDSVEKTNLKVKDE
;
A
#
# COMPACT_ATOMS: atom_id res chain seq x y z
N MET A 1 -5.10 -55.05 -8.72
CA MET A 1 -3.65 -54.80 -8.85
C MET A 1 -3.50 -54.06 -10.17
N SER A 2 -3.86 -52.78 -10.22
CA SER A 2 -3.01 -51.62 -9.89
C SER A 2 -1.94 -51.40 -10.95
N ASP A 3 -2.32 -50.77 -12.06
CA ASP A 3 -1.41 -49.87 -12.78
C ASP A 3 -2.18 -48.61 -13.15
N THR A 4 -1.89 -47.61 -12.34
CA THR A 4 -2.34 -46.24 -12.37
C THR A 4 -1.38 -45.46 -13.29
N GLN A 5 -1.91 -44.47 -14.00
CA GLN A 5 -1.19 -43.31 -14.60
C GLN A 5 -0.45 -43.64 -15.90
N SER A 6 -0.70 -42.97 -17.03
CA SER A 6 -0.58 -41.53 -17.17
C SER A 6 -1.49 -41.05 -18.31
N VAL A 7 -2.56 -40.33 -17.95
CA VAL A 7 -3.38 -39.62 -18.92
C VAL A 7 -2.60 -38.38 -19.34
N THR A 8 -2.25 -38.38 -20.62
CA THR A 8 -1.75 -37.30 -21.46
C THR A 8 -1.95 -35.89 -20.89
N THR A 9 -0.82 -35.26 -20.57
CA THR A 9 -0.57 -33.83 -20.50
C THR A 9 -1.50 -33.05 -21.44
N SER A 10 -2.52 -32.42 -20.87
CA SER A 10 -3.26 -31.35 -21.54
C SER A 10 -2.44 -30.07 -21.36
N GLU A 11 -1.83 -29.65 -22.47
CA GLU A 11 -1.16 -28.38 -22.65
C GLU A 11 -2.20 -27.25 -22.49
N VAL A 12 -2.28 -26.65 -21.31
CA VAL A 12 -2.85 -25.32 -21.11
C VAL A 12 -1.67 -24.37 -20.93
N PRO A 13 -1.53 -23.30 -21.73
CA PRO A 13 -0.60 -22.23 -21.42
C PRO A 13 -1.09 -21.57 -20.12
N GLN A 14 -0.59 -22.04 -18.99
CA GLN A 14 -0.76 -21.38 -17.70
C GLN A 14 0.19 -20.19 -17.71
N ASP A 15 -0.38 -19.05 -18.07
CA ASP A 15 0.12 -17.70 -17.87
C ASP A 15 0.77 -17.57 -16.46
N ASP A 16 2.08 -17.80 -16.43
CA ASP A 16 3.00 -17.64 -15.31
C ASP A 16 3.22 -16.17 -14.92
N SER A 17 2.58 -15.26 -15.65
CA SER A 17 2.40 -13.83 -15.38
C SER A 17 1.98 -13.58 -13.93
N SER A 18 1.09 -14.39 -13.35
CA SER A 18 0.67 -14.19 -11.94
C SER A 18 1.84 -14.25 -10.95
N GLY A 19 2.87 -15.07 -11.22
CA GLY A 19 4.07 -15.15 -10.39
C GLY A 19 4.94 -13.91 -10.49
N ASP A 20 5.12 -13.36 -11.70
CA ASP A 20 5.91 -12.15 -11.95
C ASP A 20 5.23 -10.86 -11.45
N PHE A 21 3.90 -10.84 -11.46
CA PHE A 21 3.11 -9.69 -11.00
C PHE A 21 3.08 -9.61 -9.48
N ILE A 22 2.90 -10.75 -8.80
CA ILE A 22 3.03 -10.84 -7.34
C ILE A 22 4.48 -10.52 -6.94
N SER A 23 5.47 -11.00 -7.67
CA SER A 23 6.88 -10.68 -7.41
C SER A 23 7.17 -9.18 -7.56
N ASN A 24 6.62 -8.52 -8.58
CA ASN A 24 6.71 -7.06 -8.75
C ASN A 24 5.95 -6.24 -7.70
N ILE A 25 4.85 -6.78 -7.15
CA ILE A 25 4.11 -6.16 -6.05
C ILE A 25 4.81 -6.36 -4.70
N LEU A 26 5.59 -7.45 -4.56
CA LEU A 26 6.37 -7.78 -3.37
C LEU A 26 7.80 -7.23 -3.41
N THR A 27 8.27 -6.68 -4.53
CA THR A 27 9.52 -5.93 -4.59
C THR A 27 9.44 -4.75 -3.61
N PRO A 28 10.37 -4.65 -2.64
CA PRO A 28 10.32 -3.62 -1.61
C PRO A 28 10.39 -2.23 -2.26
N GLY A 29 9.29 -1.47 -2.19
CA GLY A 29 9.15 -0.14 -2.81
C GLY A 29 7.89 0.05 -3.68
N SER A 30 7.25 -1.03 -4.15
CA SER A 30 6.05 -0.94 -5.01
C SER A 30 4.81 -0.44 -4.26
N SER A 31 4.73 -0.67 -2.95
CA SER A 31 3.66 -0.17 -2.06
C SER A 31 3.59 1.36 -1.94
N LEU A 32 4.61 2.09 -2.41
CA LEU A 32 4.66 3.56 -2.39
C LEU A 32 4.16 4.21 -3.69
N ASN A 33 3.56 3.43 -4.58
CA ASN A 33 2.94 3.96 -5.79
C ASN A 33 1.58 4.62 -5.47
N PRO A 34 1.36 5.90 -5.81
CA PRO A 34 0.12 6.62 -5.50
C PRO A 34 -1.14 5.96 -6.07
N ALA A 35 -1.01 5.11 -7.10
CA ALA A 35 -2.12 4.34 -7.64
C ALA A 35 -2.66 3.31 -6.63
N PHE A 36 -1.79 2.60 -5.91
CA PHE A 36 -2.21 1.61 -4.92
C PHE A 36 -3.00 2.24 -3.77
N LEU A 37 -2.53 3.39 -3.28
CA LEU A 37 -3.22 4.14 -2.23
C LEU A 37 -4.63 4.57 -2.67
N THR A 38 -4.79 4.96 -3.93
CA THR A 38 -6.08 5.34 -4.50
C THR A 38 -7.03 4.15 -4.61
N VAL A 39 -6.51 2.96 -4.94
CA VAL A 39 -7.31 1.73 -4.95
C VAL A 39 -7.78 1.36 -3.55
N VAL A 40 -6.89 1.41 -2.55
CA VAL A 40 -7.24 1.13 -1.14
C VAL A 40 -8.29 2.12 -0.62
N ASP A 41 -8.14 3.41 -0.92
CA ASP A 41 -9.12 4.45 -0.62
C ASP A 41 -10.50 4.14 -1.24
N GLY A 42 -10.52 3.78 -2.52
CA GLY A 42 -11.74 3.38 -3.22
C GLY A 42 -12.42 2.14 -2.63
N VAL A 43 -11.65 1.13 -2.22
CA VAL A 43 -12.18 -0.08 -1.58
C VAL A 43 -12.76 0.24 -0.20
N LEU A 44 -12.08 1.04 0.62
CA LEU A 44 -12.60 1.47 1.93
C LEU A 44 -13.86 2.34 1.79
N ALA A 45 -13.88 3.26 0.82
CA ALA A 45 -15.06 4.09 0.55
C ALA A 45 -16.25 3.25 0.08
N THR A 46 -16.01 2.27 -0.80
CA THR A 46 -17.04 1.32 -1.26
C THR A 46 -17.59 0.49 -0.11
N LEU A 47 -16.70 0.01 0.78
CA LEU A 47 -17.09 -0.75 1.96
C LEU A 47 -17.93 0.11 2.93
N LEU A 48 -17.54 1.38 3.15
CA LEU A 48 -18.30 2.32 3.96
C LEU A 48 -19.69 2.60 3.35
N LEU A 49 -19.79 2.73 2.03
CA LEU A 49 -21.06 2.87 1.31
C LEU A 49 -21.94 1.62 1.47
N ILE A 50 -21.36 0.42 1.40
CA ILE A 50 -22.04 -0.83 1.70
C ILE A 50 -22.60 -0.82 3.13
N PHE A 51 -21.78 -0.45 4.12
CA PHE A 51 -22.23 -0.39 5.52
C PHE A 51 -23.31 0.66 5.72
N LEU A 52 -23.26 1.78 5.01
CA LEU A 52 -24.31 2.80 5.04
C LEU A 52 -25.64 2.26 4.45
N GLY A 53 -25.58 1.53 3.34
CA GLY A 53 -26.75 0.86 2.76
C GLY A 53 -27.35 -0.19 3.71
N LEU A 54 -26.51 -1.02 4.33
CA LEU A 54 -26.94 -2.02 5.31
C LEU A 54 -27.51 -1.38 6.57
N LEU A 55 -26.92 -0.27 7.05
CA LEU A 55 -27.42 0.46 8.22
C LEU A 55 -28.87 0.93 8.03
N ILE A 56 -29.21 1.42 6.84
CA ILE A 56 -30.56 1.86 6.48
C ILE A 56 -31.51 0.66 6.39
N LEU A 57 -31.07 -0.44 5.76
CA LEU A 57 -31.90 -1.62 5.55
C LEU A 57 -32.21 -2.38 6.85
N THR A 58 -31.24 -2.46 7.76
CA THR A 58 -31.34 -3.27 8.98
C THR A 58 -31.94 -2.52 10.18
N ARG A 59 -32.47 -1.29 9.99
CA ARG A 59 -33.15 -0.50 11.03
C ARG A 59 -32.35 -0.32 12.34
N GLY A 60 -31.07 0.05 12.23
CA GLY A 60 -30.34 0.63 13.36
C GLY A 60 -29.84 -0.35 14.43
N SER A 61 -29.31 -1.52 14.04
CA SER A 61 -28.52 -2.34 14.98
C SER A 61 -27.19 -1.64 15.28
N VAL A 62 -26.89 -1.45 16.58
CA VAL A 62 -25.64 -0.86 17.09
C VAL A 62 -24.39 -1.50 16.48
N HIS A 63 -24.46 -2.78 16.11
CA HIS A 63 -23.36 -3.48 15.44
C HIS A 63 -22.89 -2.76 14.16
N PHE A 64 -23.81 -2.28 13.33
CA PHE A 64 -23.46 -1.58 12.09
C PHE A 64 -22.88 -0.19 12.33
N ILE A 65 -23.21 0.45 13.46
CA ILE A 65 -22.61 1.73 13.85
C ILE A 65 -21.13 1.52 14.18
N PHE A 66 -20.79 0.47 14.92
CA PHE A 66 -19.39 0.13 15.21
C PHE A 66 -18.60 -0.23 13.95
N LEU A 67 -19.18 -1.02 13.04
CA LEU A 67 -18.53 -1.35 11.76
C LEU A 67 -18.25 -0.11 10.90
N MET A 68 -19.20 0.83 10.86
CA MET A 68 -19.03 2.12 10.16
C MET A 68 -17.95 2.98 10.82
N LEU A 69 -17.96 3.10 12.15
CA LEU A 69 -16.95 3.84 12.91
C LEU A 69 -15.53 3.28 12.68
N VAL A 70 -15.34 1.97 12.84
CA VAL A 70 -14.03 1.32 12.68
C VAL A 70 -13.52 1.51 11.24
N THR A 71 -14.39 1.39 10.25
CA THR A 71 -14.03 1.64 8.84
C THR A 71 -13.60 3.09 8.61
N GLY A 72 -14.31 4.07 9.20
CA GLY A 72 -13.94 5.48 9.14
C GLY A 72 -12.62 5.80 9.87
N CYS A 73 -12.41 5.23 11.06
CA CYS A 73 -11.15 5.35 11.80
C CYS A 73 -9.97 4.76 11.02
N LEU A 74 -10.17 3.59 10.39
CA LEU A 74 -9.15 2.96 9.55
C LEU A 74 -8.82 3.85 8.34
N TRP A 75 -9.85 4.39 7.67
CA TRP A 75 -9.68 5.31 6.55
C TRP A 75 -8.88 6.56 6.93
N ALA A 76 -9.19 7.17 8.07
CA ALA A 76 -8.43 8.30 8.61
C ALA A 76 -6.97 7.92 8.91
N SER A 77 -6.73 6.75 9.50
CA SER A 77 -5.38 6.25 9.81
C SER A 77 -4.54 6.05 8.55
N VAL A 78 -5.13 5.52 7.47
CA VAL A 78 -4.45 5.36 6.17
C VAL A 78 -4.11 6.73 5.59
N LYS A 79 -5.07 7.67 5.56
CA LYS A 79 -4.82 9.02 5.03
C LYS A 79 -3.70 9.75 5.76
N TRP A 80 -3.70 9.69 7.09
CA TRP A 80 -2.65 10.30 7.89
C TRP A 80 -1.29 9.63 7.64
N PHE A 81 -1.25 8.30 7.58
CA PHE A 81 -0.03 7.55 7.27
C PHE A 81 0.58 7.94 5.91
N VAL A 82 -0.25 8.14 4.88
CA VAL A 82 0.20 8.60 3.57
C VAL A 82 0.81 9.99 3.62
N THR A 83 0.15 10.94 4.31
CA THR A 83 0.67 12.30 4.47
C THR A 83 1.99 12.30 5.23
N GLU A 84 2.11 11.47 6.28
CA GLU A 84 3.34 11.35 7.05
C GLU A 84 4.49 10.77 6.22
N LEU A 85 4.24 9.73 5.42
CA LEU A 85 5.25 9.18 4.50
C LEU A 85 5.73 10.20 3.47
N GLN A 86 4.83 11.03 2.93
CA GLN A 86 5.22 12.11 2.01
C GLN A 86 6.09 13.16 2.71
N ASN A 87 5.76 13.51 3.96
CA ASN A 87 6.52 14.45 4.75
C ASN A 87 7.93 13.93 5.07
N LEU A 88 8.08 12.65 5.41
CA LEU A 88 9.38 12.00 5.63
C LEU A 88 10.21 11.93 4.35
N ARG A 89 9.58 11.58 3.21
CA ARG A 89 10.27 11.57 1.90
C ARG A 89 10.74 12.95 1.48
N ALA A 90 9.97 14.00 1.78
CA ALA A 90 10.33 15.38 1.47
C ALA A 90 11.46 15.93 2.36
N GLN A 91 11.74 15.31 3.52
CA GLN A 91 12.82 15.71 4.43
C GLN A 91 14.18 15.07 4.11
N GLU A 92 14.21 13.92 3.43
CA GLU A 92 15.45 13.27 2.98
C GLU A 92 16.37 14.16 2.08
N PRO A 93 15.89 15.04 1.18
CA PRO A 93 16.77 15.90 0.39
C PRO A 93 17.44 17.05 1.19
N ALA A 94 17.03 17.33 2.43
CA ALA A 94 17.59 18.44 3.21
C ALA A 94 18.90 18.09 3.93
N GLN A 95 19.12 16.82 4.27
CA GLN A 95 20.35 16.38 4.97
C GLN A 95 21.57 16.36 4.03
N ILE A 96 21.38 16.00 2.76
CA ILE A 96 22.45 15.97 1.74
C ILE A 96 22.92 17.38 1.36
N ARG A 97 22.12 18.43 1.56
CA ARG A 97 22.55 19.81 1.29
C ARG A 97 23.37 20.40 2.44
N PHE A 98 23.11 19.97 3.68
CA PHE A 98 23.79 20.47 4.86
C PHE A 98 25.19 19.84 5.02
N ASN A 99 25.35 18.54 4.79
CA ASN A 99 26.66 17.89 4.86
C ASN A 99 27.63 18.41 3.77
N ASP A 100 27.13 18.69 2.56
CA ASP A 100 27.89 19.29 1.45
C ASP A 100 28.38 20.70 1.78
N SER A 101 27.57 21.45 2.55
CA SER A 101 27.90 22.81 2.98
C SER A 101 28.95 22.80 4.10
N VAL A 102 28.84 21.85 5.03
CA VAL A 102 29.81 21.67 6.13
C VAL A 102 31.15 21.15 5.59
N GLU A 103 31.16 20.23 4.63
CA GLU A 103 32.38 19.72 4.01
C GLU A 103 33.16 20.81 3.26
N LYS A 104 32.46 21.69 2.51
CA LYS A 104 33.09 22.82 1.82
C LYS A 104 33.71 23.83 2.79
N THR A 105 33.08 24.05 3.95
CA THR A 105 33.66 24.91 4.99
C THR A 105 34.87 24.27 5.67
N ASN A 106 34.90 22.95 5.85
CA ASN A 106 36.03 22.25 6.46
C ASN A 106 37.24 22.13 5.52
N LEU A 107 37.00 21.96 4.21
CA LEU A 107 38.06 21.95 3.20
C LEU A 107 38.74 23.32 3.11
N LYS A 108 37.95 24.41 3.07
CA LYS A 108 38.51 25.76 2.98
C LYS A 108 39.36 26.16 4.21
N VAL A 109 39.12 25.55 5.38
CA VAL A 109 39.88 25.84 6.62
C VAL A 109 41.17 25.02 6.71
N LYS A 110 41.30 23.91 5.98
CA LYS A 110 42.49 23.05 6.03
C LYS A 110 43.61 23.50 5.09
N ASP A 111 43.27 24.35 4.12
CA ASP A 111 44.19 24.90 3.11
C ASP A 111 44.69 26.31 3.48
N GLU A 112 44.39 26.82 4.68
CA GLU A 112 44.78 28.16 5.18
C GLU A 112 45.75 28.06 6.38
#